data_AF-A0A1G4TVG3-F1
#
_entry.id   AF-A0A1G4TVG3-F1
#
_cell.length_a   1.000
_cell.length_b   1.000
_cell.length_c   1.000
_cell.angle_alpha   90.00
_cell.angle_beta   90.00
_cell.angle_gamma   90.00
#
_symmetry.space_group_name_H-M   'P 1'
#
loop_
_entity.id
_entity.type
_entity.pdbx_description
1 polymer ?
#
loop_
_entity_poly.entity_id
_entity_poly.type
_entity_poly.pdbx_seq_one_letter_code
_entity_poly.pdbx_strand_id
1 'polypeptide(L)'
;MSSHIHLIIEWEEAKLPQIIRDLKSYTAKRIIALITNSYTESRKEWLLYMFRYFANSTQQNSEYQFWQKTMHPTELITAKVFDQKADYIHNNPVEAMIVNDPVAYVYSSANPDSVFKVDE
;
A
#
# COMPACT_ATOMS: atom_id res chain seq x y z
N MET A 1 -5.35 -1.26 4.73
CA MET A 1 -4.99 -0.92 6.13
C MET A 1 -4.61 0.55 6.20
N SER A 2 -4.65 1.18 7.38
CA SER A 2 -4.39 2.61 7.53
C SER A 2 -2.91 3.02 7.34
N SER A 3 -1.97 2.10 7.55
CA SER A 3 -0.52 2.37 7.53
C SER A 3 0.27 1.58 6.47
N HIS A 4 -0.35 0.59 5.82
CA HIS A 4 0.30 -0.28 4.84
C HIS A 4 -0.73 -0.88 3.88
N ILE A 5 -0.22 -1.51 2.82
CA ILE A 5 -1.02 -2.20 1.80
C ILE A 5 -0.53 -3.63 1.66
N HIS A 6 -1.45 -4.54 1.35
CA HIS A 6 -1.14 -5.89 0.88
C HIS A 6 -1.64 -6.00 -0.55
N LEU A 7 -0.84 -6.62 -1.42
CA LEU A 7 -1.15 -6.77 -2.83
C LEU A 7 -0.78 -8.19 -3.25
N ILE A 8 -1.66 -8.81 -4.02
CA ILE A 8 -1.34 -9.95 -4.87
C ILE A 8 -1.29 -9.39 -6.29
N ILE A 9 -0.20 -9.65 -7.01
CA ILE A 9 0.00 -9.17 -8.37
C ILE A 9 0.57 -10.29 -9.24
N GLU A 10 0.10 -10.33 -10.48
CA GLU A 10 0.67 -11.13 -11.56
C GLU A 10 1.37 -10.18 -12.55
N TRP A 11 2.40 -10.67 -13.23
CA TRP A 11 3.12 -9.92 -14.26
C TRP A 11 3.79 -10.86 -15.26
N GLU A 12 3.86 -10.45 -16.54
CA GLU A 12 4.44 -11.28 -17.61
C GLU A 12 5.91 -10.93 -17.90
N GLU A 13 6.26 -9.65 -18.04
CA GLU A 13 7.54 -9.25 -18.68
C GLU A 13 8.48 -8.40 -17.80
N ALA A 14 7.98 -7.75 -16.74
CA ALA A 14 8.81 -6.91 -15.86
C ALA A 14 9.37 -7.69 -14.66
N LYS A 15 10.50 -7.27 -14.09
CA LYS A 15 10.96 -7.85 -12.81
C LYS A 15 10.20 -7.20 -11.65
N LEU A 16 9.67 -8.00 -10.71
CA LEU A 16 8.97 -7.52 -9.50
C LEU A 16 9.64 -6.30 -8.82
N PRO A 17 10.97 -6.24 -8.64
CA PRO A 17 11.61 -5.05 -8.07
C PRO A 17 11.38 -3.74 -8.85
N GLN A 18 11.27 -3.80 -10.18
CA GLN A 18 11.01 -2.63 -11.02
C GLN A 18 9.56 -2.15 -10.85
N ILE A 19 8.60 -3.08 -10.88
CA ILE A 19 7.18 -2.78 -10.62
C ILE A 19 7.03 -2.10 -9.26
N ILE A 20 7.62 -2.68 -8.21
CA ILE A 20 7.51 -2.11 -6.85
C ILE A 20 8.24 -0.77 -6.74
N ARG A 21 9.41 -0.60 -7.39
CA ARG A 21 10.12 0.69 -7.43
C ARG A 21 9.23 1.76 -8.05
N ASP A 22 8.61 1.47 -9.18
CA ASP A 22 7.83 2.44 -9.95
C ASP A 22 6.51 2.76 -9.23
N LEU A 23 5.83 1.74 -8.66
CA LEU A 23 4.70 1.91 -7.77
C LEU A 23 5.04 2.84 -6.60
N LYS A 24 6.10 2.53 -5.86
CA LYS A 24 6.52 3.33 -4.69
C LYS A 24 6.88 4.75 -5.07
N SER A 25 7.64 4.95 -6.16
CA SER A 25 8.06 6.26 -6.63
C SER A 25 6.87 7.12 -7.08
N TYR A 26 5.98 6.57 -7.91
CA TYR A 26 4.83 7.27 -8.44
C TYR A 26 3.85 7.66 -7.32
N THR A 27 3.47 6.69 -6.48
CA THR A 27 2.49 6.92 -5.41
C THR A 27 3.04 7.85 -4.33
N ALA A 28 4.31 7.74 -3.94
CA ALA A 28 4.91 8.64 -2.96
C ALA A 28 4.81 10.11 -3.43
N LYS A 29 5.23 10.39 -4.67
CA LYS A 29 5.16 11.75 -5.25
C LYS A 29 3.73 12.29 -5.25
N ARG A 30 2.76 11.47 -5.68
CA ARG A 30 1.34 11.86 -5.74
C ARG A 30 0.76 12.11 -4.36
N ILE A 31 1.00 11.21 -3.39
CA ILE A 31 0.48 11.33 -2.03
C ILE A 31 1.10 12.53 -1.30
N ILE A 32 2.41 12.72 -1.41
CA ILE A 32 3.08 13.90 -0.83
C ILE A 32 2.50 15.18 -1.44
N ALA A 33 2.32 15.24 -2.76
CA ALA A 33 1.69 16.40 -3.40
C ALA A 33 0.25 16.64 -2.92
N LEU A 34 -0.55 15.58 -2.73
CA LEU A 34 -1.90 15.69 -2.17
C LEU A 34 -1.89 16.23 -0.74
N ILE A 35 -0.98 15.77 0.11
CA ILE A 35 -0.85 16.26 1.49
C ILE A 35 -0.38 17.72 1.49
N THR A 36 0.66 18.04 0.73
CA THR A 36 1.22 19.40 0.63
C THR A 36 0.20 20.42 0.13
N ASN A 37 -0.63 20.04 -0.85
CA ASN A 37 -1.63 20.94 -1.43
C ASN A 37 -3.01 20.86 -0.74
N SER A 38 -3.18 20.01 0.26
CA SER A 38 -4.44 19.90 0.99
C SER A 38 -4.63 21.08 1.94
N TYR A 39 -5.83 21.67 1.91
CA TYR A 39 -6.31 22.65 2.89
C TYR A 39 -7.09 22.00 4.05
N THR A 40 -7.40 20.70 3.96
CA THR A 40 -8.28 19.98 4.90
C THR A 40 -7.57 18.91 5.71
N GLU A 41 -6.35 18.50 5.33
CA GLU A 41 -5.56 17.52 6.10
C GLU A 41 -4.93 18.19 7.32
N SER A 42 -5.55 18.00 8.48
CA SER A 42 -5.11 18.59 9.75
C SER A 42 -3.72 18.14 10.21
N ARG A 43 -3.24 16.99 9.75
CA ARG A 43 -1.91 16.43 10.11
C ARG A 43 -0.82 16.80 9.11
N LYS A 44 -1.09 17.66 8.12
CA LYS A 44 -0.18 17.98 7.02
C LYS A 44 1.25 18.29 7.48
N GLU A 45 1.41 19.25 8.38
CA GLU A 45 2.75 19.68 8.84
C GLU A 45 3.50 18.56 9.56
N TRP A 46 2.78 17.79 10.39
CA TRP A 46 3.34 16.64 11.08
C TRP A 46 3.77 15.53 10.11
N LEU A 47 2.93 15.18 9.14
CA LEU A 47 3.24 14.16 8.12
C LEU A 47 4.49 14.56 7.31
N LEU A 48 4.52 15.79 6.79
CA LEU A 48 5.65 16.28 6.00
C LEU A 48 6.94 16.38 6.82
N TYR A 49 6.86 16.74 8.10
CA TYR A 49 8.00 16.68 9.01
C TYR A 49 8.53 15.24 9.15
N MET A 50 7.66 14.27 9.41
CA MET A 50 8.05 12.87 9.57
C MET A 50 8.70 12.31 8.30
N PHE A 51 8.14 12.61 7.12
CA PHE A 51 8.71 12.17 5.85
C PHE A 51 10.09 12.78 5.56
N ARG A 52 10.32 14.06 5.93
CA ARG A 52 11.65 14.70 5.85
C ARG A 52 12.64 14.07 6.82
N TYR A 53 12.22 13.86 8.07
CA TYR A 53 13.06 13.26 9.10
C TYR A 53 13.60 11.89 8.66
N PHE A 54 12.74 11.03 8.12
CA PHE A 54 13.15 9.71 7.62
C PHE A 54 13.86 9.75 6.26
N ALA A 55 13.72 10.82 5.47
CA ALA A 55 14.52 10.99 4.26
C ALA A 55 15.98 11.31 4.59
N ASN A 56 16.21 12.19 5.58
CA ASN A 56 17.55 12.62 5.99
C ASN A 56 18.44 11.49 6.53
N SER A 57 17.85 10.43 7.08
CA SER A 57 18.59 9.25 7.53
C SER A 57 19.00 8.32 6.37
N THR A 58 18.66 8.68 5.14
CA THR A 58 18.91 7.88 3.95
C THR A 58 19.73 8.64 2.92
N GLN A 59 20.75 7.99 2.35
CA GLN A 59 21.60 8.57 1.28
C GLN A 59 20.87 8.71 -0.08
N GLN A 60 19.55 8.61 -0.10
CA GLN A 60 18.78 8.89 -1.31
C GLN A 60 18.46 10.37 -1.29
N ASN A 61 18.97 11.14 -2.25
CA ASN A 61 18.81 12.60 -2.40
C ASN A 61 17.34 13.03 -2.66
N SER A 62 16.41 12.60 -1.81
CA SER A 62 15.00 12.93 -1.83
C SER A 62 14.66 13.77 -0.62
N GLU A 63 13.84 14.81 -0.79
CA GLU A 63 13.36 15.64 0.31
C GLU A 63 12.44 14.86 1.27
N TYR A 64 11.73 13.84 0.77
CA TYR A 64 10.74 13.08 1.54
C TYR A 64 10.88 11.57 1.33
N GLN A 65 10.63 10.79 2.38
CA GLN A 65 10.47 9.35 2.32
C GLN A 65 9.07 8.96 2.83
N PHE A 66 8.19 8.52 1.91
CA PHE A 66 6.84 8.04 2.25
C PHE A 66 6.84 6.52 2.54
N TRP A 67 7.37 5.73 1.60
CA TRP A 67 7.43 4.28 1.73
C TRP A 67 8.66 3.82 2.50
N GLN A 68 8.51 2.75 3.29
CA GLN A 68 9.64 2.01 3.80
C GLN A 68 10.44 1.36 2.65
N LYS A 69 11.75 1.24 2.84
CA LYS A 69 12.66 0.64 1.85
C LYS A 69 12.43 -0.86 1.66
N THR A 70 12.11 -1.54 2.75
CA THR A 70 11.90 -2.99 2.75
C THR A 70 10.62 -3.39 2.04
N MET A 71 10.63 -4.61 1.53
CA MET A 71 9.46 -5.37 1.09
C MET A 71 9.72 -6.84 1.36
N HIS A 72 8.67 -7.62 1.53
CA HIS A 72 8.75 -9.06 1.75
C HIS A 72 7.82 -9.78 0.75
N PRO A 73 8.21 -9.85 -0.54
CA PRO A 73 7.43 -10.59 -1.52
C PRO A 73 7.42 -12.08 -1.16
N THR A 74 6.26 -12.71 -1.34
CA THR A 74 6.09 -14.16 -1.19
C THR A 74 5.55 -14.69 -2.51
N GLU A 75 6.22 -15.68 -3.09
CA GLU A 75 5.76 -16.32 -4.31
C GLU A 75 4.54 -17.20 -4.02
N LEU A 76 3.51 -17.08 -4.87
CA LEU A 76 2.26 -17.83 -4.75
C LEU A 76 2.24 -18.95 -5.79
N ILE A 77 2.92 -20.05 -5.49
CA ILE A 77 3.19 -21.13 -6.47
C ILE A 77 1.97 -22.04 -6.69
N THR A 78 1.12 -22.20 -5.67
CA THR A 78 -0.03 -23.12 -5.73
C THR A 78 -1.32 -22.39 -5.43
N ALA A 79 -2.43 -22.85 -6.02
CA ALA A 79 -3.77 -22.31 -5.72
C ALA A 79 -4.05 -22.27 -4.21
N LYS A 80 -3.69 -23.34 -3.47
CA LYS A 80 -3.84 -23.37 -2.02
C LYS A 80 -3.09 -22.23 -1.30
N VAL A 81 -1.89 -21.89 -1.75
CA VAL A 81 -1.10 -20.78 -1.18
C VAL A 81 -1.71 -19.43 -1.58
N PHE A 82 -2.22 -19.32 -2.82
CA PHE A 82 -2.95 -18.15 -3.27
C PHE A 82 -4.19 -17.92 -2.41
N ASP A 83 -5.09 -18.90 -2.28
CA ASP A 83 -6.33 -18.82 -1.51
C ASP A 83 -6.04 -18.42 -0.06
N GLN A 84 -5.05 -19.07 0.57
CA GLN A 84 -4.62 -18.74 1.92
C GLN A 84 -4.21 -17.26 2.06
N LYS A 85 -3.49 -16.70 1.08
CA LYS A 85 -3.04 -15.30 1.12
C LYS A 85 -4.16 -14.33 0.77
N ALA A 86 -5.03 -14.67 -0.17
CA ALA A 86 -6.23 -13.90 -0.49
C ALA A 86 -7.12 -13.76 0.77
N ASP A 87 -7.43 -14.89 1.42
CA ASP A 87 -8.20 -14.92 2.66
C ASP A 87 -7.55 -14.09 3.77
N TYR A 88 -6.23 -14.22 3.93
CA TYR A 88 -5.49 -13.41 4.92
C TYR A 88 -5.62 -11.91 4.65
N ILE A 89 -5.48 -11.48 3.38
CA ILE A 89 -5.58 -10.07 3.01
C ILE A 89 -7.00 -9.54 3.24
N HIS A 90 -8.01 -10.31 2.85
CA HIS A 90 -9.41 -9.94 3.00
C HIS A 90 -9.85 -9.88 4.46
N ASN A 91 -9.35 -10.77 5.32
CA ASN A 91 -9.69 -10.80 6.75
C ASN A 91 -8.87 -9.83 7.60
N ASN A 92 -7.77 -9.27 7.11
CA ASN A 92 -6.91 -8.36 7.89
C ASN A 92 -7.66 -7.16 8.51
N PRO A 93 -8.62 -6.49 7.82
CA PRO A 93 -9.45 -5.45 8.43
C PRO A 93 -10.32 -5.94 9.60
N VAL A 94 -10.76 -7.21 9.58
CA VAL A 94 -11.54 -7.83 10.65
C VAL A 94 -10.66 -8.15 11.86
N GLU A 95 -9.51 -8.78 11.62
CA GLU A 95 -8.52 -9.07 12.66
C GLU A 95 -8.02 -7.80 13.35
N ALA A 96 -7.92 -6.70 12.60
CA ALA A 96 -7.59 -5.37 13.13
C ALA A 96 -8.77 -4.65 13.80
N MET A 97 -9.94 -5.28 13.90
CA MET A 97 -11.18 -4.72 14.46
C MET A 97 -11.63 -3.40 13.82
N ILE A 98 -11.33 -3.20 12.52
CA ILE A 98 -11.76 -2.02 11.77
C ILE A 98 -13.20 -2.22 11.27
N VAL A 99 -13.56 -3.45 10.93
CA VAL A 99 -14.88 -3.88 10.46
C VAL A 99 -15.23 -5.24 11.05
N ASN A 100 -16.51 -5.58 11.10
CA ASN A 100 -16.98 -6.89 11.56
C ASN A 100 -17.04 -7.94 10.43
N ASP A 101 -16.90 -7.51 9.17
CA ASP A 101 -17.02 -8.35 7.98
C ASP A 101 -16.00 -7.89 6.92
N PRO A 102 -15.24 -8.81 6.27
CA PRO A 102 -14.32 -8.46 5.19
C PRO A 102 -14.94 -7.60 4.08
N VAL A 103 -16.20 -7.86 3.72
CA VAL A 103 -16.87 -7.13 2.63
C VAL A 103 -17.16 -5.68 3.02
N ALA A 104 -17.21 -5.34 4.31
CA ALA A 104 -17.50 -3.99 4.77
C ALA A 104 -16.29 -3.04 4.65
N TYR A 105 -15.09 -3.54 4.38
CA TYR A 105 -13.91 -2.68 4.22
C TYR A 105 -13.81 -2.12 2.79
N VAL A 106 -14.24 -0.87 2.62
CA VAL A 106 -14.35 -0.18 1.32
C VAL A 106 -13.04 -0.06 0.52
N TYR A 107 -11.89 -0.27 1.16
CA TYR A 107 -10.57 -0.25 0.51
C TYR A 107 -9.97 -1.67 0.33
N SER A 108 -10.82 -2.69 0.24
CA SER A 108 -10.45 -4.07 -0.07
C SER A 108 -11.15 -4.53 -1.35
N SER A 109 -10.56 -5.51 -2.05
CA SER A 109 -11.22 -6.23 -3.14
C SER A 109 -12.28 -7.23 -2.65
N ALA A 110 -12.32 -7.52 -1.34
CA ALA A 110 -13.42 -8.30 -0.74
C ALA A 110 -14.76 -7.56 -0.78
N ASN A 111 -14.73 -6.22 -0.87
CA ASN A 111 -15.94 -5.42 -0.94
C ASN A 111 -16.51 -5.45 -2.38
N PRO A 112 -17.75 -5.91 -2.60
CA PRO A 112 -18.37 -5.97 -3.92
C PRO A 112 -18.52 -4.60 -4.61
N ASP A 113 -18.61 -3.53 -3.84
CA ASP A 113 -18.72 -2.14 -4.30
C ASP A 113 -17.35 -1.45 -4.41
N SER A 114 -16.26 -2.20 -4.25
CA SER A 114 -14.90 -1.66 -4.32
C SER A 114 -14.63 -1.07 -5.69
N VAL A 115 -14.00 0.11 -5.70
CA VAL A 115 -13.49 0.73 -6.94
C VAL A 115 -12.30 -0.04 -7.51
N PHE A 116 -11.68 -0.92 -6.71
CA PHE A 116 -10.60 -1.80 -7.14
C PHE A 116 -11.19 -3.03 -7.81
N LYS A 117 -11.31 -2.97 -9.14
CA LYS A 117 -11.60 -4.17 -9.93
C LYS A 117 -10.35 -5.04 -9.97
N VAL A 118 -10.47 -6.26 -9.50
CA VAL A 118 -9.43 -7.28 -9.61
C VAL A 118 -9.65 -8.07 -10.89
N ASP A 119 -8.57 -8.57 -11.48
CA ASP A 119 -8.66 -9.51 -12.59
C ASP A 119 -9.27 -10.82 -12.09
N GLU A 120 -10.06 -11.49 -12.95
CA GLU A 120 -10.69 -12.79 -12.69
C GLU A 120 -9.69 -13.95 -12.80
#